data_AF-A0AA43UFU8-F1
#
_entry.id   AF-A0AA43UFU8-F1
#
_cell.length_a   1.000
_cell.length_b   1.000
_cell.length_c   1.000
_cell.angle_alpha   90.00
_cell.angle_beta   90.00
_cell.angle_gamma   90.00
#
_symmetry.space_group_name_H-M   'P 1'
#
loop_
_entity.id
_entity.type
_entity.pdbx_description
1 polymer ?
#
loop_
_entity_poly.entity_id
_entity_poly.type
_entity_poly.pdbx_seq_one_letter_code
_entity_poly.pdbx_strand_id
1 'polypeptide(L)' 'LIQELDMMGLINASIKSLGRAGRTKEIKLDIQKEVVERFKKDSIFKKLDDYRPPNQTKLM' A
#
# COMPACT_ATOMS: atom_id res chain seq x y z
N LEU A 1 11.62 3.22 -2.91
CA LEU A 1 10.33 3.63 -2.30
C LEU A 1 9.76 2.62 -1.29
N ILE A 2 9.22 1.44 -1.67
CA ILE A 2 8.59 0.53 -0.68
C ILE A 2 9.54 0.16 0.47
N GLN A 3 10.78 -0.22 0.17
CA GLN A 3 11.75 -0.55 1.20
C GLN A 3 12.13 0.65 2.09
N GLU A 4 12.21 1.85 1.51
CA GLU A 4 12.48 3.07 2.29
C GLU A 4 11.32 3.37 3.27
N LEU A 5 10.06 3.25 2.82
CA LEU A 5 8.89 3.46 3.66
C LEU A 5 8.79 2.43 4.79
N ASP A 6 9.21 1.19 4.52
CA ASP A 6 9.31 0.11 5.50
C ASP A 6 10.40 0.40 6.55
N MET A 7 11.57 0.87 6.11
CA MET A 7 12.64 1.32 7.01
C MET A 7 12.25 2.53 7.85
N MET A 8 11.40 3.41 7.33
CA MET A 8 10.85 4.55 8.08
C MET A 8 9.73 4.17 9.06
N GLY A 9 9.29 2.90 9.05
CA GLY A 9 8.20 2.41 9.90
C GLY A 9 6.82 2.95 9.51
N LEU A 10 6.64 3.37 8.25
CA LEU A 10 5.34 3.85 7.77
C LEU A 10 4.46 2.72 7.25
N ILE A 11 5.10 1.67 6.73
CA ILE A 11 4.47 0.46 6.26
C ILE A 11 5.22 -0.75 6.80
N ASN A 12 4.58 -1.91 6.75
CA ASN A 12 5.22 -3.19 6.97
C ASN A 12 5.14 -4.02 5.67
N ALA A 13 6.28 -4.31 5.05
CA ALA A 13 6.36 -5.10 3.83
C ALA A 13 6.87 -6.52 4.11
N SER A 14 6.02 -7.53 3.95
CA SER A 14 6.36 -8.94 4.19
C SER A 14 6.25 -9.78 2.92
N ILE A 15 7.10 -10.79 2.76
CA ILE A 15 6.99 -11.73 1.62
C ILE A 15 6.00 -12.83 1.97
N LYS A 16 4.96 -12.98 1.15
CA LYS A 16 3.95 -14.02 1.28
C LYS A 16 4.02 -14.99 0.11
N SER A 17 4.11 -16.28 0.42
CA SER A 17 4.01 -17.34 -0.59
C SER A 17 2.56 -17.58 -0.95
N LEU A 18 2.28 -17.62 -2.26
CA LEU A 18 0.98 -18.00 -2.84
C LEU A 18 1.05 -19.39 -3.49
N GLY A 19 2.02 -20.22 -3.09
CA GLY A 19 2.22 -21.57 -3.62
C GLY A 19 2.63 -21.55 -5.09
N ARG A 20 1.90 -22.29 -5.94
CA ARG A 20 2.16 -22.36 -7.39
C ARG A 20 1.98 -21.02 -8.11
N ALA A 21 1.27 -20.07 -7.50
CA ALA A 21 1.11 -18.72 -8.04
C ALA A 21 2.31 -17.81 -7.75
N GLY A 22 3.35 -18.31 -7.06
CA GLY A 22 4.58 -17.58 -6.79
C GLY A 22 4.61 -16.94 -5.40
N ARG A 23 5.40 -15.86 -5.27
CA ARG A 23 5.56 -15.07 -4.04
C ARG A 23 5.24 -13.61 -4.35
N THR A 24 4.61 -12.93 -3.41
CA THR A 24 4.36 -11.49 -3.52
C THR A 24 4.75 -10.78 -2.23
N LYS A 25 4.87 -9.46 -2.28
CA LYS A 25 5.01 -8.62 -1.09
C LYS A 25 3.61 -8.21 -0.62
N GLU A 26 3.25 -8.59 0.60
CA GLU A 26 2.08 -8.08 1.30
C GLU A 26 2.52 -6.81 2.05
N ILE A 27 1.89 -5.68 1.73
CA ILE A 27 2.20 -4.37 2.30
C ILE A 27 1.05 -3.96 3.22
N LYS A 28 1.37 -3.70 4.48
CA LYS A 28 0.42 -3.22 5.49
C LYS A 28 0.77 -1.81 5.91
N LEU A 29 -0.23 -1.01 6.23
CA LEU A 29 -0.01 0.31 6.80
C LEU A 29 0.37 0.16 8.28
N ASP A 30 1.47 0.78 8.71
CA ASP A 30 1.96 0.70 10.09
C ASP A 30 1.93 2.07 10.79
N ILE A 31 0.96 2.90 10.39
CA ILE A 31 0.72 4.22 10.99
C ILE A 31 -0.68 4.30 11.58
N GLN A 32 -0.82 5.16 12.58
CA GLN A 32 -2.11 5.42 13.24
C GLN A 32 -3.13 6.01 12.26
N LYS A 33 -4.39 5.56 12.40
CA LYS A 33 -5.50 6.00 11.52
C LYS A 33 -5.70 7.51 11.51
N GLU A 34 -5.52 8.18 12.65
CA GLU A 34 -5.67 9.64 12.77
C GLU A 34 -4.73 10.40 11.83
N VAL A 35 -3.49 9.93 11.70
CA VAL A 35 -2.50 10.51 10.78
C VAL A 35 -2.98 10.37 9.33
N VAL A 36 -3.50 9.20 8.97
CA VAL A 36 -4.05 8.93 7.63
C VAL A 36 -5.22 9.84 7.31
N GLU A 37 -6.13 10.05 8.26
CA GLU A 37 -7.28 10.95 8.08
C GLU A 37 -6.85 12.41 7.88
N ARG A 38 -5.76 12.83 8.51
CA ARG A 38 -5.20 14.16 8.29
C ARG A 38 -4.68 14.33 6.86
N PHE A 39 -4.00 13.32 6.32
CA PHE A 39 -3.55 13.33 4.92
C PHE A 39 -4.70 13.31 3.92
N LYS A 40 -5.80 12.60 4.22
CA LYS A 40 -6.98 12.59 3.33
C LYS A 40 -7.67 13.95 3.20
N LYS A 41 -7.62 14.79 4.25
CA LYS A 41 -8.21 16.13 4.25
C LYS A 41 -7.39 17.15 3.44
N ASP A 42 -6.14 16.82 3.13
CA ASP A 42 -5.27 17.68 2.33
C ASP A 42 -5.74 17.70 0.87
N SER A 43 -5.80 18.91 0.30
CA SER A 43 -6.28 19.16 -1.06
C SER A 43 -5.46 18.44 -2.14
N ILE A 44 -4.21 18.09 -1.85
CA ILE A 44 -3.34 17.32 -2.75
C ILE A 44 -3.90 15.90 -2.97
N PHE A 45 -4.40 15.26 -1.91
CA PHE A 45 -4.85 13.87 -1.94
C PHE A 45 -6.32 13.72 -2.32
N LYS A 46 -7.06 14.83 -2.45
CA LYS A 46 -8.49 14.84 -2.81
C LYS A 46 -8.81 14.09 -4.11
N LYS A 47 -7.86 14.03 -5.06
CA LYS A 47 -8.02 13.29 -6.33
C LYS A 47 -7.91 11.77 -6.16
N LEU A 48 -7.40 11.28 -5.03
CA LEU A 48 -7.24 9.86 -4.75
C LEU A 48 -8.49 9.24 -4.13
N ASP A 49 -9.41 10.04 -3.58
CA ASP A 49 -10.67 9.49 -3.02
C ASP A 49 -11.50 8.77 -4.08
N ASP A 50 -11.48 9.25 -5.33
CA ASP A 50 -12.18 8.63 -6.46
C ASP A 50 -11.32 7.62 -7.25
N TYR A 51 -10.02 7.49 -6.89
CA TYR A 51 -9.10 6.63 -7.61
C TYR A 51 -9.33 5.16 -7.23
N ARG A 52 -9.66 4.33 -8.23
CA ARG A 52 -9.75 2.87 -8.09
C ARG A 52 -8.61 2.23 -8.87
N PRO A 53 -7.66 1.55 -8.21
CA PRO A 53 -6.58 0.89 -8.92
C PRO A 53 -7.13 -0.19 -9.84
N PRO A 54 -6.55 -0.38 -11.04
CA PRO A 54 -6.94 -1.48 -11.90
C PRO A 54 -6.68 -2.81 -11.19
N ASN A 55 -7.60 -3.77 -11.36
CA ASN A 55 -7.41 -5.10 -10.84
C ASN A 55 -6.11 -5.69 -11.39
N GLN A 56 -5.29 -6.26 -10.51
CA GLN A 56 -4.08 -6.94 -10.94
C GLN A 56 -4.45 -8.16 -11.77
N THR A 57 -4.31 -8.04 -13.08
CA THR A 57 -4.42 -9.16 -14.02
C THR A 57 -3.14 -9.97 -13.97
N LYS A 58 -3.26 -11.31 -13.94
CA LYS A 58 -2.11 -12.18 -14.22
C LYS A 58 -1.62 -11.87 -15.64
N LEU A 59 -0.30 -11.90 -15.85
CA LEU A 59 0.22 -11.96 -17.23
C LEU A 59 -0.42 -13.19 -17.91
N MET A 60 -1.10 -12.97 -19.04
CA MET A 60 -1.54 -14.06 -19.91
C MET A 60 -0.34 -14.76 -20.52
#